data_AF-A0A2P8L6Q0-F1
#
_entry.id   AF-A0A2P8L6Q0-F1
#
_cell.length_a   1.000
_cell.length_b   1.000
_cell.length_c   1.000
_cell.angle_alpha   90.00
_cell.angle_beta   90.00
_cell.angle_gamma   90.00
#
_symmetry.space_group_name_H-M   'P 1'
#
loop_
_entity.id
_entity.type
_entity.pdbx_description
1 polymer ?
#
loop_
_entity_poly.entity_id
_entity_poly.type
_entity_poly.pdbx_seq_one_letter_code
_entity_poly.pdbx_strand_id
1 'polypeptide(L)'
;MNYLDEEVIGDLEGLKITFSILPELEHEKLVDSINGNIPFSGSQIAWSKLQNSINFDSSTSINPLLLLTQEINKTNTEKMYFVGDSCSVAYSVGRESLGEVLKVFSELPQHTYIVPEPMTWIACLSFEGYIDFAKLLAK
;
A
#
# COMPACT_ATOMS: atom_id res chain seq x y z
N MET A 1 10.85 15.45 -0.93
CA MET A 1 10.52 14.61 -2.09
C MET A 1 11.82 14.22 -2.75
N ASN A 2 11.95 12.96 -3.12
CA ASN A 2 13.09 12.39 -3.81
C ASN A 2 12.69 12.00 -5.25
N TYR A 3 13.63 11.40 -5.97
CA TYR A 3 13.42 10.97 -7.35
C TYR A 3 12.24 10.00 -7.52
N LEU A 4 12.06 9.03 -6.61
CA LEU A 4 10.93 8.10 -6.67
C LEU A 4 9.60 8.81 -6.43
N ASP A 5 9.58 9.82 -5.55
CA ASP A 5 8.39 10.60 -5.32
C ASP A 5 7.97 11.37 -6.60
N GLU A 6 8.95 11.90 -7.34
CA GLU A 6 8.75 12.59 -8.61
C GLU A 6 8.22 11.65 -9.71
N GLU A 7 8.75 10.41 -9.80
CA GLU A 7 8.26 9.38 -10.72
C GLU A 7 6.79 9.04 -10.44
N VAL A 8 6.44 8.77 -9.18
CA VAL A 8 5.05 8.48 -8.77
C VAL A 8 4.12 9.61 -9.16
N ILE A 9 4.51 10.86 -8.84
CA ILE A 9 3.70 12.03 -9.15
C ILE A 9 3.49 12.14 -10.67
N GLY A 10 4.55 11.99 -11.46
CA GLY A 10 4.48 12.04 -12.92
C GLY A 10 3.54 10.98 -13.51
N ASP A 11 3.61 9.75 -13.02
CA ASP A 11 2.76 8.65 -13.50
C ASP A 11 1.29 8.86 -13.10
N LEU A 12 1.02 9.25 -11.86
CA LEU A 12 -0.35 9.53 -11.40
C LEU A 12 -0.98 10.71 -12.15
N GLU A 13 -0.22 11.79 -12.37
CA GLU A 13 -0.66 12.94 -13.16
C GLU A 13 -0.89 12.57 -14.63
N GLY A 14 -0.01 11.77 -15.23
CA GLY A 14 -0.13 11.28 -16.59
C GLY A 14 -1.39 10.44 -16.82
N LEU A 15 -1.79 9.67 -15.79
CA LEU A 15 -3.03 8.89 -15.76
C LEU A 15 -4.26 9.70 -15.35
N LYS A 16 -4.11 10.99 -15.03
CA LYS A 16 -5.17 11.89 -14.55
C LYS A 16 -5.85 11.39 -13.27
N ILE A 17 -5.09 10.70 -12.42
CA ILE A 17 -5.57 10.20 -11.14
C ILE A 17 -5.58 11.33 -10.14
N THR A 18 -6.67 11.46 -9.37
CA THR A 18 -6.72 12.43 -8.28
C THR A 18 -6.02 11.86 -7.06
N PHE A 19 -5.00 12.55 -6.58
CA PHE A 19 -4.27 12.18 -5.37
C PHE A 19 -3.94 13.42 -4.53
N SER A 20 -3.54 13.19 -3.29
CA SER A 20 -2.99 14.21 -2.41
C SER A 20 -1.74 13.68 -1.72
N ILE A 21 -0.78 14.56 -1.48
CA ILE A 21 0.43 14.25 -0.72
C ILE A 21 0.18 14.63 0.72
N LEU A 22 0.50 13.72 1.65
CA LEU A 22 0.31 13.98 3.08
C LEU A 22 1.33 15.02 3.56
N PRO A 23 0.92 15.96 4.44
CA PRO A 23 1.86 16.78 5.18
C PRO A 23 2.86 15.92 5.96
N GLU A 24 4.10 16.40 6.11
CA GLU A 24 5.19 15.68 6.78
C GLU A 24 4.79 15.11 8.16
N LEU A 25 4.13 15.91 8.99
CA LEU A 25 3.66 15.47 10.31
C LEU A 25 2.61 14.34 10.23
N GLU A 26 1.78 14.30 9.20
CA GLU A 26 0.81 13.21 8.99
C GLU A 26 1.49 11.96 8.45
N HIS A 27 2.47 12.12 7.56
CA HIS A 27 3.32 11.03 7.09
C HIS A 27 4.05 10.36 8.26
N GLU A 28 4.73 11.14 9.12
CA GLU A 28 5.43 10.60 10.30
C GLU A 28 4.49 9.82 11.22
N LYS A 29 3.31 10.37 11.52
CA LYS A 29 2.29 9.67 12.33
C LYS A 29 1.81 8.38 11.70
N LEU A 30 1.66 8.35 10.37
CA LEU A 30 1.24 7.16 9.65
C LEU A 30 2.32 6.07 9.74
N VAL A 31 3.58 6.43 9.53
CA VAL A 31 4.73 5.52 9.66
C VAL A 31 4.85 4.99 11.09
N ASP A 32 4.74 5.87 12.10
CA ASP A 32 4.73 5.47 13.51
C ASP A 32 3.57 4.53 13.83
N SER A 33 2.39 4.78 13.26
CA SER A 33 1.23 3.90 13.43
C SER A 33 1.46 2.52 12.81
N ILE A 34 2.08 2.45 11.63
CA ILE A 34 2.43 1.17 10.98
C ILE A 34 3.45 0.43 11.86
N ASN A 35 4.54 1.08 12.23
CA ASN A 35 5.61 0.49 13.05
C ASN A 35 5.13 0.06 14.44
N GLY A 36 4.17 0.78 15.03
CA GLY A 36 3.62 0.47 16.36
C GLY A 36 2.56 -0.64 16.37
N ASN A 37 1.92 -0.94 15.22
CA ASN A 37 0.79 -1.88 15.15
C ASN A 37 1.07 -3.13 14.32
N ILE A 38 2.02 -3.08 13.39
CA ILE A 38 2.31 -4.17 12.48
C ILE A 38 3.60 -4.87 12.92
N PRO A 39 3.63 -6.21 13.03
CA PRO A 39 4.83 -6.92 13.39
C PRO A 39 5.83 -6.93 12.22
N PHE A 40 7.04 -6.44 12.44
CA PHE A 40 8.14 -6.52 11.48
C PHE A 40 9.16 -7.62 11.86
N SER A 41 9.87 -8.14 10.86
CA SER A 41 11.03 -9.02 11.00
C SER A 41 12.14 -8.46 10.11
N GLY A 42 13.04 -7.66 10.68
CA GLY A 42 13.97 -6.85 9.89
C GLY A 42 13.24 -5.69 9.23
N SER A 43 13.42 -5.51 7.92
CA SER A 43 12.80 -4.44 7.13
C SER A 43 11.44 -4.81 6.52
N GLN A 44 10.94 -6.03 6.74
CA GLN A 44 9.69 -6.52 6.14
C GLN A 44 8.66 -6.86 7.20
N ILE A 45 7.39 -6.77 6.83
CA ILE A 45 6.29 -7.25 7.67
C ILE A 45 6.43 -8.75 7.88
N ALA A 46 6.35 -9.18 9.14
CA ALA A 46 6.30 -10.58 9.51
C ALA A 46 4.88 -11.12 9.27
N TRP A 47 4.50 -11.33 8.00
CA TRP A 47 3.15 -11.74 7.60
C TRP A 47 2.63 -12.97 8.35
N SER A 48 3.50 -13.93 8.67
CA SER A 48 3.18 -15.12 9.46
C SER A 48 2.68 -14.83 10.89
N LYS A 49 2.90 -13.61 11.41
CA LYS A 49 2.41 -13.15 12.71
C LYS A 49 1.08 -12.38 12.61
N LEU A 50 0.64 -12.02 11.40
CA LEU A 50 -0.66 -11.41 11.17
C LEU A 50 -1.71 -12.51 10.99
N GLN A 51 -2.87 -12.32 11.62
CA GLN A 51 -3.99 -13.24 11.41
C GLN A 51 -4.60 -12.99 10.03
N ASN A 52 -4.96 -14.08 9.33
CA ASN A 52 -5.60 -14.01 8.01
C ASN A 52 -4.78 -13.27 6.94
N SER A 53 -3.45 -13.39 6.98
CA SER A 53 -2.60 -12.93 5.88
C SER A 53 -2.85 -13.76 4.62
N ILE A 54 -2.99 -13.09 3.48
CA ILE A 54 -3.13 -13.66 2.15
C ILE A 54 -1.92 -13.24 1.34
N ASN A 55 -1.19 -14.20 0.80
CA ASN A 55 -0.14 -13.96 -0.19
C ASN A 55 -0.71 -14.26 -1.58
N PHE A 56 -0.62 -13.31 -2.50
CA PHE A 56 -1.18 -13.43 -3.85
C PHE A 56 -0.17 -13.94 -4.89
N ASP A 57 1.11 -14.09 -4.53
CA ASP A 57 2.20 -14.48 -5.44
C ASP A 57 2.14 -15.96 -5.80
N SER A 58 1.50 -16.76 -4.96
CA SER A 58 1.70 -18.20 -4.93
C SER A 58 0.64 -19.04 -5.64
N SER A 59 -0.43 -18.46 -6.21
CA SER A 59 -1.40 -19.30 -6.93
C SER A 59 -2.26 -18.60 -7.99
N THR A 60 -2.39 -19.29 -9.12
CA THR A 60 -3.35 -19.13 -10.23
C THR A 60 -2.95 -18.25 -11.42
N SER A 61 -3.49 -18.60 -12.59
CA SER A 61 -3.39 -17.90 -13.87
C SER A 61 -4.06 -16.50 -13.88
N ILE A 62 -4.36 -15.94 -12.70
CA ILE A 62 -5.06 -14.68 -12.50
C ILE A 62 -4.05 -13.64 -12.02
N ASN A 63 -4.15 -12.41 -12.53
CA ASN A 63 -3.24 -11.32 -12.18
C ASN A 63 -3.28 -11.01 -10.67
N PRO A 64 -2.15 -11.11 -9.93
CA PRO A 64 -2.08 -10.81 -8.50
C PRO A 64 -2.58 -9.41 -8.10
N LEU A 65 -2.32 -8.37 -8.92
CA LEU A 65 -2.83 -7.01 -8.65
C LEU A 65 -4.36 -6.96 -8.74
N LEU A 66 -4.96 -7.74 -9.63
CA LEU A 66 -6.43 -7.83 -9.71
C LEU A 66 -6.99 -8.48 -8.45
N LEU A 67 -6.35 -9.53 -7.93
CA LEU A 67 -6.77 -10.19 -6.69
C LEU A 67 -6.67 -9.24 -5.49
N LEU A 68 -5.56 -8.49 -5.37
CA LEU A 68 -5.41 -7.48 -4.33
C LEU A 68 -6.48 -6.38 -4.45
N THR A 69 -6.70 -5.86 -5.67
CA THR A 69 -7.74 -4.86 -5.93
C THR A 69 -9.12 -5.37 -5.48
N GLN A 70 -9.45 -6.63 -5.78
CA GLN A 70 -10.70 -7.26 -5.36
C GLN A 70 -10.78 -7.39 -3.84
N GLU A 71 -9.70 -7.76 -3.16
CA GLU A 71 -9.69 -7.93 -1.72
C GLU A 71 -9.83 -6.58 -0.99
N ILE A 72 -9.10 -5.55 -1.42
CA ILE A 72 -9.28 -4.18 -0.91
C ILE A 72 -10.71 -3.70 -1.16
N ASN A 73 -11.29 -4.01 -2.32
CA ASN A 73 -12.67 -3.66 -2.64
C ASN A 73 -13.72 -4.37 -1.78
N LYS A 74 -13.39 -5.48 -1.10
CA LYS A 74 -14.30 -6.08 -0.11
C LYS A 74 -14.34 -5.30 1.20
N THR A 75 -13.45 -4.33 1.39
CA THR A 75 -13.40 -3.46 2.56
C THR A 75 -14.28 -2.22 2.36
N ASN A 76 -14.77 -1.67 3.46
CA ASN A 76 -15.53 -0.40 3.46
C ASN A 76 -14.58 0.78 3.70
N THR A 77 -13.55 0.91 2.84
CA THR A 77 -12.53 1.95 2.94
C THR A 77 -12.78 3.02 1.89
N GLU A 78 -12.97 4.25 2.33
CA GLU A 78 -13.10 5.43 1.45
C GLU A 78 -11.74 6.08 1.18
N LYS A 79 -10.88 6.14 2.19
CA LYS A 79 -9.56 6.78 2.13
C LYS A 79 -8.47 5.78 2.51
N MET A 80 -7.45 5.71 1.67
CA MET A 80 -6.29 4.85 1.86
C MET A 80 -5.01 5.60 1.53
N TYR A 81 -3.96 5.20 2.22
CA TYR A 81 -2.65 5.81 2.16
C TYR A 81 -1.63 4.82 1.60
N PHE A 82 -0.74 5.31 0.75
CA PHE A 82 0.35 4.58 0.14
C PHE A 82 1.67 5.14 0.68
N VAL A 83 2.49 4.27 1.25
CA VAL A 83 3.76 4.61 1.88
C VAL A 83 4.85 3.71 1.31
N GLY A 84 5.76 4.28 0.52
CA GLY A 84 6.94 3.57 0.04
C GLY A 84 8.03 3.52 1.11
N ASP A 85 8.78 2.43 1.21
CA ASP A 85 9.95 2.34 2.10
C ASP A 85 11.10 3.27 1.68
N SER A 86 11.09 3.68 0.41
CA SER A 86 12.11 4.53 -0.22
C SER A 86 11.54 5.87 -0.70
N CYS A 87 10.23 6.12 -0.55
CA CYS A 87 9.57 7.40 -0.79
C CYS A 87 9.76 8.35 0.40
N SER A 88 9.82 9.66 0.14
CA SER A 88 9.92 10.66 1.22
C SER A 88 8.54 11.14 1.69
N VAL A 89 7.48 10.80 0.96
CA VAL A 89 6.11 11.22 1.25
C VAL A 89 5.13 10.06 1.19
N ALA A 90 3.99 10.22 1.85
CA ALA A 90 2.85 9.34 1.73
C ALA A 90 1.80 9.95 0.80
N TYR A 91 1.09 9.11 0.06
CA TYR A 91 0.05 9.51 -0.88
C TYR A 91 -1.31 9.07 -0.39
N SER A 92 -2.33 9.90 -0.57
CA SER A 92 -3.73 9.53 -0.40
C SER A 92 -4.41 9.52 -1.74
N VAL A 93 -5.06 8.41 -2.07
CA VAL A 93 -5.79 8.22 -3.33
C VAL A 93 -7.19 7.71 -3.03
N GLY A 94 -8.16 8.18 -3.81
CA GLY A 94 -9.51 7.64 -3.85
C GLY A 94 -9.55 6.20 -4.38
N ARG A 95 -10.70 5.55 -4.16
CA ARG A 95 -10.92 4.14 -4.50
C ARG A 95 -11.20 3.91 -5.98
N GLU A 96 -11.69 4.92 -6.67
CA GLU A 96 -12.10 4.89 -8.07
C GLU A 96 -10.97 4.50 -9.03
N SER A 97 -9.71 4.81 -8.69
CA SER A 97 -8.52 4.53 -9.51
C SER A 97 -7.58 3.51 -8.88
N LEU A 98 -8.08 2.69 -7.93
CA LEU A 98 -7.24 1.77 -7.17
C LEU A 98 -6.42 0.84 -8.08
N GLY A 99 -7.04 0.29 -9.13
CA GLY A 99 -6.36 -0.63 -10.04
C GLY A 99 -5.16 0.02 -10.75
N GLU A 100 -5.33 1.25 -11.27
CA GLU A 100 -4.23 1.97 -11.90
C GLU A 100 -3.16 2.40 -10.89
N VAL A 101 -3.56 2.83 -9.69
CA VAL A 101 -2.60 3.22 -8.65
C VAL A 101 -1.76 2.04 -8.18
N LEU A 102 -2.38 0.88 -7.92
CA LEU A 102 -1.62 -0.32 -7.55
C LEU A 102 -0.62 -0.71 -8.65
N LYS A 103 -0.98 -0.51 -9.91
CA LYS A 103 -0.06 -0.75 -11.03
C LYS A 103 1.15 0.19 -10.97
N VAL A 104 0.95 1.49 -10.80
CA VAL A 104 2.06 2.47 -10.66
C VAL A 104 3.00 2.05 -9.52
N PHE A 105 2.45 1.79 -8.33
CA PHE A 105 3.28 1.41 -7.18
C PHE A 105 3.95 0.04 -7.30
N SER A 106 3.40 -0.89 -8.08
CA SER A 106 4.02 -2.20 -8.34
C SER A 106 5.21 -2.15 -9.29
N GLU A 107 5.32 -1.10 -10.12
CA GLU A 107 6.40 -0.93 -11.08
C GLU A 107 7.60 -0.16 -10.48
N LEU A 108 7.43 0.45 -9.31
CA LEU A 108 8.50 1.14 -8.58
C LEU A 108 9.45 0.14 -7.92
N PRO A 109 10.77 0.36 -7.94
CA PRO A 109 11.78 -0.53 -7.34
C PRO A 109 11.85 -0.42 -5.81
N GLN A 110 10.72 -0.59 -5.11
CA GLN A 110 10.60 -0.46 -3.66
C GLN A 110 9.43 -1.29 -3.08
N HIS A 111 9.35 -1.41 -1.76
CA HIS A 111 8.12 -1.87 -1.10
C HIS A 111 7.17 -0.71 -0.86
N THR A 112 5.90 -0.90 -1.20
CA THR A 112 4.82 0.04 -0.90
C THR A 112 3.82 -0.60 0.04
N TYR A 113 3.59 0.04 1.18
CA TYR A 113 2.56 -0.34 2.14
C TYR A 113 1.30 0.47 1.91
N ILE A 114 0.15 -0.19 2.00
CA ILE A 114 -1.16 0.41 1.78
C ILE A 114 -2.00 0.19 3.02
N VAL A 115 -2.53 1.27 3.58
CA VAL A 115 -3.32 1.23 4.81
C VAL A 115 -4.54 2.16 4.72
N PRO A 116 -5.69 1.76 5.28
CA PRO A 116 -6.86 2.61 5.41
C PRO A 116 -6.76 3.53 6.64
N GLU A 117 -7.67 4.50 6.74
CA GLU A 117 -7.97 5.19 8.00
C GLU A 117 -9.43 4.98 8.42
N PRO A 118 -9.68 4.40 9.62
CA PRO A 118 -8.70 3.85 10.57
C PRO A 118 -8.01 2.57 10.05
N MET A 119 -6.80 2.29 10.53
CA MET A 119 -5.96 1.16 10.10
C MET A 119 -6.58 -0.20 10.49
N THR A 120 -7.45 -0.72 9.63
CA THR A 120 -8.21 -1.97 9.81
C THR A 120 -7.70 -3.12 8.94
N TRP A 121 -6.81 -2.85 8.01
CA TRP A 121 -6.10 -3.81 7.18
C TRP A 121 -4.78 -3.20 6.72
N ILE A 122 -3.88 -4.03 6.20
CA ILE A 122 -2.65 -3.59 5.55
C ILE A 122 -2.41 -4.45 4.31
N ALA A 123 -1.90 -3.83 3.25
CA ALA A 123 -1.36 -4.53 2.10
C ALA A 123 0.08 -4.11 1.84
N CYS A 124 0.81 -4.96 1.14
CA CYS A 124 2.13 -4.66 0.62
C CYS A 124 2.18 -5.02 -0.87
N LEU A 125 2.86 -4.18 -1.62
CA LEU A 125 3.28 -4.39 -2.99
C LEU A 125 4.80 -4.24 -3.05
N SER A 126 5.48 -5.11 -3.79
CA SER A 126 6.89 -4.93 -4.08
C SER A 126 7.18 -5.14 -5.55
N PHE A 127 8.27 -4.54 -6.03
CA PHE A 127 8.79 -4.74 -7.38
C PHE A 127 9.14 -6.19 -7.68
N GLU A 128 9.64 -6.92 -6.67
CA GLU A 128 9.96 -8.35 -6.75
C GLU A 128 8.70 -9.21 -6.88
N GLY A 129 7.53 -8.59 -6.89
CA GLY A 129 6.24 -9.24 -7.05
C GLY A 129 5.70 -9.81 -5.75
N TYR A 130 6.16 -9.32 -4.58
CA TYR A 130 5.55 -9.68 -3.30
C TYR A 130 4.28 -8.88 -3.08
N ILE A 131 3.14 -9.57 -3.08
CA ILE A 131 1.83 -8.97 -2.92
C ILE A 131 1.08 -9.68 -1.79
N ASP A 132 0.93 -8.97 -0.68
CA ASP A 132 0.32 -9.49 0.54
C ASP A 132 -0.79 -8.59 1.04
N PHE A 133 -1.77 -9.18 1.71
CA PHE A 133 -2.86 -8.46 2.38
C PHE A 133 -3.20 -9.13 3.70
N ALA A 134 -3.50 -8.36 4.73
CA ALA A 134 -4.01 -8.86 6.00
C ALA A 134 -5.06 -7.93 6.60
N LYS A 135 -6.14 -8.51 7.13
CA LYS A 135 -7.08 -7.78 7.98
C LYS A 135 -6.51 -7.69 9.39
N LEU A 136 -6.58 -6.52 9.98
CA LEU A 136 -6.14 -6.29 11.34
C LEU A 136 -7.36 -6.43 12.26
N LEU A 137 -7.19 -7.20 13.34
CA LEU A 137 -8.19 -7.21 14.38
C LEU A 137 -8.20 -5.84 15.06
N ALA A 138 -9.39 -5.29 15.28
CA ALA A 138 -9.53 -4.18 16.22
C ALA A 138 -8.97 -4.65 17.58
N LYS A 139 -7.96 -3.94 18.08
CA LYS A 139 -7.44 -4.15 19.44
C LYS A 139 -8.45 -3.68 20.47
#